data_AF-A0A924XFA8-F1
#
_entry.id   AF-A0A924XFA8-F1
#
_cell.length_a   1.000
_cell.length_b   1.000
_cell.length_c   1.000
_cell.angle_alpha   90.00
_cell.angle_beta   90.00
_cell.angle_gamma   90.00
#
_symmetry.space_group_name_H-M   'P 1'
#
loop_
_entity.id
_entity.type
_entity.pdbx_description
1 polymer ?
#
loop_
_entity_poly.entity_id
_entity_poly.type
_entity_poly.pdbx_seq_one_letter_code
_entity_poly.pdbx_strand_id
1 'polypeptide(L)'
;MASGSGINNKGSLSAVAAAATADAAATTGATTSTAALTSTAATTSAAAATRTAATDAPATGAAVVVRNGQVVTASGSIFDLSDPNQVSAARAELGAAGFEELVQAAAAQGLTFNAATGAFASDTVLADKGANKFTDDLGEVDNNTLDEIEQLKKEGININAAALSATAAKLRSEPALTTFNAAVDATRVAHINPSAANVSRAAEFVHTLQLQTGANTMELLFFVFRQSIQSTNEDKKYFLQRLQDFNVMADKLGGYLQDLVADSQQLSDASAGAKYPEKVTVSIEVKKFDLTSLSADGDLRNQPGYPHSQTVDRAGLNDTIKGLESQQEEVRNKRQMASTAFQNFDQKSNQLYNLMASVLKVMNEMRSGTTRNML
;
A
#
# COMPACT_ATOMS: atom_id res chain seq x y z
N MET A 1 23.89 37.51 43.80
CA MET A 1 23.66 38.66 42.91
C MET A 1 23.30 38.08 41.55
N ALA A 2 22.00 37.84 41.31
CA ALA A 2 21.07 38.70 40.54
C ALA A 2 21.35 38.58 39.03
N SER A 3 20.44 38.33 38.09
CA SER A 3 18.98 38.16 37.96
C SER A 3 18.78 37.57 36.53
N GLY A 4 17.91 36.60 36.23
CA GLY A 4 16.46 36.73 36.13
C GLY A 4 16.02 37.43 34.83
N SER A 5 15.46 36.71 33.85
CA SER A 5 14.33 37.17 33.03
C SER A 5 13.78 36.02 32.15
N GLY A 6 12.54 35.60 32.44
CA GLY A 6 11.74 34.75 31.58
C GLY A 6 10.63 35.58 30.93
N ILE A 7 10.30 35.28 29.68
CA ILE A 7 9.18 35.90 28.96
C ILE A 7 8.13 34.83 28.68
N ASN A 8 7.07 34.85 29.48
CA ASN A 8 5.78 34.26 29.19
C ASN A 8 4.98 35.24 28.33
N ASN A 9 4.36 34.78 27.24
CA ASN A 9 3.31 35.55 26.56
C ASN A 9 2.04 34.70 26.48
N LYS A 10 1.14 34.92 27.46
CA LYS A 10 -0.27 34.53 27.43
C LYS A 10 -1.07 35.79 27.16
N GLY A 11 -1.61 35.92 25.96
CA GLY A 11 -2.61 36.93 25.59
C GLY A 11 -3.95 36.24 25.38
N SER A 12 -4.93 36.63 26.18
CA SER A 12 -6.26 36.08 26.31
C SER A 12 -7.34 37.05 25.80
N LEU A 13 -8.52 36.50 25.48
CA LEU A 13 -9.88 37.09 25.52
C LEU A 13 -10.29 38.00 24.34
N SER A 14 -11.27 37.56 23.54
CA SER A 14 -12.73 37.80 23.69
C SER A 14 -13.17 38.95 22.75
N ALA A 15 -14.34 39.06 22.12
CA ALA A 15 -15.61 38.36 22.13
C ALA A 15 -16.36 38.83 20.86
N VAL A 16 -17.25 38.02 20.28
CA VAL A 16 -18.56 38.50 19.79
C VAL A 16 -19.56 37.36 20.00
N ALA A 17 -20.59 37.67 20.78
CA ALA A 17 -21.74 36.85 21.10
C ALA A 17 -22.98 37.33 20.32
N ALA A 18 -24.07 36.57 20.48
CA ALA A 18 -25.47 36.82 20.08
C ALA A 18 -25.84 36.30 18.68
N ALA A 19 -26.96 35.60 18.47
CA ALA A 19 -28.19 35.42 19.25
C ALA A 19 -28.83 34.05 18.84
N ALA A 20 -29.33 33.23 19.77
CA ALA A 20 -30.73 33.18 20.27
C ALA A 20 -31.74 32.75 19.18
N THR A 21 -32.73 31.88 19.37
CA THR A 21 -33.34 31.15 20.52
C THR A 21 -34.53 30.35 19.97
N ALA A 22 -34.88 29.25 20.64
CA ALA A 22 -36.22 28.62 20.74
C ALA A 22 -36.87 28.08 19.43
N ASP A 23 -37.63 27.00 19.42
CA ASP A 23 -38.71 26.67 20.33
C ASP A 23 -39.03 25.16 20.34
N ALA A 24 -39.69 24.74 21.41
CA ALA A 24 -39.91 23.39 21.84
C ALA A 24 -41.29 22.82 21.50
N ALA A 25 -41.36 21.50 21.62
CA ALA A 25 -42.47 20.71 22.18
C ALA A 25 -43.77 20.49 21.39
N ALA A 26 -44.03 19.19 21.20
CA ALA A 26 -45.29 18.45 21.46
C ALA A 26 -46.58 18.92 20.74
N THR A 27 -47.48 18.06 20.26
CA THR A 27 -48.18 17.01 21.00
C THR A 27 -49.18 16.33 20.03
N THR A 28 -49.40 15.02 20.22
CA THR A 28 -50.69 14.27 20.06
C THR A 28 -51.53 14.31 18.77
N GLY A 29 -52.03 13.12 18.39
CA GLY A 29 -53.42 13.00 17.93
C GLY A 29 -53.67 11.90 16.91
N ALA A 30 -54.04 10.71 17.38
CA ALA A 30 -54.56 9.62 16.57
C ALA A 30 -55.97 9.91 16.03
N THR A 31 -56.32 9.36 14.86
CA THR A 31 -57.64 8.77 14.59
C THR A 31 -57.64 7.84 13.36
N THR A 32 -57.99 6.60 13.65
CA THR A 32 -58.69 5.56 12.87
C THR A 32 -59.35 5.94 11.53
N SER A 33 -59.23 5.06 10.52
CA SER A 33 -60.39 4.35 9.94
C SER A 33 -60.01 3.38 8.80
N THR A 34 -60.36 2.12 9.04
CA THR A 34 -60.54 0.95 8.16
C THR A 34 -61.19 1.20 6.78
N ALA A 35 -60.70 0.46 5.76
CA ALA A 35 -61.54 -0.26 4.81
C ALA A 35 -60.73 -1.35 4.07
N ALA A 36 -61.20 -2.60 4.17
CA ALA A 36 -60.74 -3.76 3.42
C ALA A 36 -61.35 -3.78 2.01
N LEU A 37 -60.72 -4.49 1.06
CA LEU A 37 -61.37 -5.37 0.05
C LEU A 37 -60.33 -6.07 -0.86
N THR A 38 -60.17 -7.36 -0.58
CA THR A 38 -60.12 -8.53 -1.51
C THR A 38 -59.44 -8.46 -2.89
N SER A 39 -58.45 -9.36 -3.04
CA SER A 39 -58.20 -10.35 -4.10
C SER A 39 -58.35 -9.99 -5.58
N THR A 40 -57.36 -10.33 -6.40
CA THR A 40 -57.47 -11.30 -7.53
C THR A 40 -56.06 -11.72 -7.98
N ALA A 41 -55.92 -12.96 -8.45
CA ALA A 41 -54.70 -13.62 -8.85
C ALA A 41 -54.27 -13.37 -10.32
N ALA A 42 -52.99 -13.66 -10.57
CA ALA A 42 -52.40 -14.27 -11.76
C ALA A 42 -51.93 -13.43 -12.98
N THR A 43 -50.73 -13.84 -13.43
CA THR A 43 -50.14 -13.87 -14.78
C THR A 43 -49.39 -12.67 -15.39
N THR A 44 -48.06 -12.83 -15.44
CA THR A 44 -47.11 -12.61 -16.57
C THR A 44 -47.20 -11.33 -17.41
N SER A 45 -46.11 -10.54 -17.44
CA SER A 45 -45.27 -10.36 -18.64
C SER A 45 -44.18 -9.30 -18.44
N ALA A 46 -43.08 -9.48 -19.17
CA ALA A 46 -41.90 -8.64 -19.28
C ALA A 46 -42.17 -7.12 -19.24
N ALA A 47 -41.42 -6.41 -18.38
CA ALA A 47 -41.28 -4.96 -18.44
C ALA A 47 -39.81 -4.63 -18.71
N ALA A 48 -39.54 -4.26 -19.95
CA ALA A 48 -38.31 -3.62 -20.38
C ALA A 48 -38.10 -2.33 -19.56
N ALA A 49 -36.98 -2.27 -18.83
CA ALA A 49 -36.56 -1.05 -18.16
C ALA A 49 -35.94 -0.10 -19.20
N THR A 50 -36.77 0.78 -19.73
CA THR A 50 -36.37 1.95 -20.49
C THR A 50 -35.48 2.83 -19.60
N ARG A 51 -34.18 2.84 -19.84
CA ARG A 51 -33.24 3.75 -19.18
C ARG A 51 -33.36 5.13 -19.84
N THR A 52 -33.87 6.09 -19.08
CA THR A 52 -33.87 7.51 -19.45
C THR A 52 -32.44 7.99 -19.57
N ALA A 53 -31.99 8.26 -20.79
CA ALA A 53 -30.72 8.93 -21.05
C ALA A 53 -30.83 10.39 -20.57
N ALA A 54 -30.02 10.77 -19.58
CA ALA A 54 -29.74 12.16 -19.30
C ALA A 54 -28.88 12.70 -20.43
N THR A 55 -29.47 13.58 -21.23
CA THR A 55 -28.82 14.39 -22.25
C THR A 55 -28.00 15.48 -21.57
N ASP A 56 -26.71 15.20 -21.37
CA ASP A 56 -25.65 16.20 -21.35
C ASP A 56 -24.54 15.66 -22.25
N ALA A 57 -24.63 15.98 -23.54
CA ALA A 57 -23.59 15.65 -24.51
C ALA A 57 -22.50 16.73 -24.45
N PRO A 58 -21.27 16.42 -24.02
CA PRO A 58 -20.15 17.34 -24.18
C PRO A 58 -19.75 17.40 -25.66
N ALA A 59 -19.37 18.60 -26.10
CA ALA A 59 -18.89 18.87 -27.44
C ALA A 59 -17.62 18.03 -27.77
N THR A 60 -17.72 17.16 -28.77
CA THR A 60 -16.62 16.63 -29.62
C THR A 60 -15.31 16.15 -28.95
N GLY A 61 -15.32 15.80 -27.67
CA GLY A 61 -14.28 15.03 -26.99
C GLY A 61 -14.82 13.64 -26.69
N ALA A 62 -14.03 12.60 -26.93
CA ALA A 62 -14.41 11.24 -26.56
C ALA A 62 -14.54 11.20 -25.03
N ALA A 63 -15.76 11.13 -24.50
CA ALA A 63 -15.95 11.05 -23.05
C ALA A 63 -15.39 9.71 -22.55
N VAL A 64 -14.19 9.78 -21.95
CA VAL A 64 -13.49 8.64 -21.35
C VAL A 64 -13.76 8.66 -19.86
N VAL A 65 -14.43 7.63 -19.33
CA VAL A 65 -14.62 7.48 -17.88
C VAL A 65 -13.81 6.29 -17.41
N VAL A 66 -12.81 6.55 -16.56
CA VAL A 66 -12.06 5.50 -15.86
C VAL A 66 -12.76 5.20 -14.53
N ARG A 67 -13.04 3.92 -14.25
CA ARG A 67 -13.58 3.47 -12.96
C ARG A 67 -12.96 2.14 -12.60
N ASN A 68 -12.32 2.06 -11.42
CA ASN A 68 -11.77 0.82 -10.86
C ASN A 68 -10.83 0.07 -11.83
N GLY A 69 -9.94 0.79 -12.52
CA GLY A 69 -9.01 0.16 -13.48
C GLY A 69 -9.64 -0.25 -14.81
N GLN A 70 -10.90 0.09 -15.07
CA GLN A 70 -11.54 -0.09 -16.37
C GLN A 70 -11.82 1.26 -17.03
N VAL A 71 -11.82 1.29 -18.36
CA VAL A 71 -12.26 2.45 -19.14
C VAL A 71 -13.57 2.12 -19.85
N VAL A 72 -14.51 3.06 -19.82
CA VAL A 72 -15.74 3.03 -20.63
C VAL A 72 -15.62 4.12 -21.69
N THR A 73 -15.69 3.71 -22.96
CA THR A 73 -15.63 4.65 -24.09
C THR A 73 -17.02 5.20 -24.44
N ALA A 74 -17.06 6.23 -25.29
CA ALA A 74 -18.32 6.79 -25.78
C ALA A 74 -19.17 5.77 -26.58
N SER A 75 -18.56 4.71 -27.13
CA SER A 75 -19.28 3.63 -27.82
C SER A 75 -19.95 2.64 -26.85
N GLY A 76 -19.62 2.73 -25.55
CA GLY A 76 -20.07 1.79 -24.52
C GLY A 76 -19.17 0.57 -24.35
N SER A 77 -18.07 0.45 -25.09
CA SER A 77 -17.04 -0.57 -24.86
C SER A 77 -16.42 -0.39 -23.47
N ILE A 78 -16.15 -1.50 -22.79
CA ILE A 78 -15.45 -1.54 -21.51
C ILE A 78 -14.13 -2.28 -21.72
N PHE A 79 -13.02 -1.64 -21.33
CA PHE A 79 -11.69 -2.24 -21.42
C PHE A 79 -11.02 -2.28 -20.04
N ASP A 80 -10.43 -3.42 -19.70
CA ASP A 80 -9.57 -3.61 -18.53
C ASP A 80 -8.18 -3.00 -18.79
N LEU A 81 -7.78 -2.00 -17.98
CA LEU A 81 -6.51 -1.30 -18.17
C LEU A 81 -5.30 -2.11 -17.68
N SER A 82 -5.51 -3.22 -16.98
CA SER A 82 -4.45 -4.13 -16.53
C SER A 82 -4.04 -5.17 -17.59
N ASP A 83 -4.90 -5.42 -18.59
CA ASP A 83 -4.64 -6.35 -19.70
C ASP A 83 -4.07 -5.61 -20.92
N PRO A 84 -2.82 -5.90 -21.36
CA PRO A 84 -2.20 -5.26 -22.52
C PRO A 84 -3.03 -5.35 -23.81
N ASN A 85 -3.77 -6.46 -24.00
CA ASN A 85 -4.57 -6.66 -25.21
C ASN A 85 -5.77 -5.71 -25.23
N GLN A 86 -6.40 -5.49 -24.07
CA GLN A 86 -7.53 -4.59 -23.94
C GLN A 86 -7.10 -3.12 -23.99
N VAL A 87 -5.92 -2.78 -23.46
CA VAL A 87 -5.34 -1.44 -23.64
C VAL A 87 -5.01 -1.16 -25.11
N SER A 88 -4.49 -2.15 -25.84
CA SER A 88 -4.28 -2.02 -27.29
C SER A 88 -5.60 -1.85 -28.05
N ALA A 89 -6.66 -2.56 -27.67
CA ALA A 89 -7.98 -2.41 -28.27
C ALA A 89 -8.59 -1.03 -27.96
N ALA A 90 -8.48 -0.56 -26.71
CA ALA A 90 -8.89 0.79 -26.31
C ALA A 90 -8.13 1.86 -27.10
N ARG A 91 -6.82 1.68 -27.31
CA ARG A 91 -5.99 2.60 -28.12
C ARG A 91 -6.42 2.64 -29.58
N ALA A 92 -6.77 1.50 -30.16
CA ALA A 92 -7.28 1.43 -31.53
C ALA A 92 -8.65 2.11 -31.65
N GLU A 93 -9.52 1.97 -30.65
CA GLU A 93 -10.84 2.60 -30.65
C GLU A 93 -10.79 4.12 -30.42
N LEU A 94 -9.98 4.59 -29.47
CA LEU A 94 -9.88 6.01 -29.09
C LEU A 94 -9.02 6.85 -30.03
N GLY A 95 -8.15 6.19 -30.81
CA GLY A 95 -7.11 6.88 -31.58
C GLY A 95 -6.05 7.54 -30.69
N ALA A 96 -5.12 8.29 -31.31
CA ALA A 96 -3.98 8.87 -30.59
C ALA A 96 -4.40 9.91 -29.53
N ALA A 97 -5.29 10.84 -29.89
CA ALA A 97 -5.73 11.90 -29.00
C ALA A 97 -6.58 11.38 -27.83
N GLY A 98 -7.54 10.49 -28.09
CA GLY A 98 -8.37 9.90 -27.03
C GLY A 98 -7.57 8.97 -26.11
N PHE A 99 -6.53 8.32 -26.62
CA PHE A 99 -5.64 7.53 -25.78
C PHE A 99 -4.78 8.41 -24.86
N GLU A 100 -4.35 9.60 -25.30
CA GLU A 100 -3.65 10.56 -24.44
C GLU A 100 -4.54 11.06 -23.31
N GLU A 101 -5.82 11.35 -23.60
CA GLU A 101 -6.82 11.68 -22.58
C GLU A 101 -7.04 10.54 -21.58
N LEU A 102 -7.10 9.28 -22.05
CA LEU A 102 -7.14 8.10 -21.19
C LEU A 102 -5.91 8.02 -20.28
N VAL A 103 -4.71 8.26 -20.81
CA VAL A 103 -3.48 8.24 -20.00
C VAL A 103 -3.55 9.29 -18.89
N GLN A 104 -4.00 10.50 -19.19
CA GLN A 104 -4.16 11.57 -18.20
C GLN A 104 -5.25 11.22 -17.16
N ALA A 105 -6.38 10.67 -17.60
CA ALA A 105 -7.47 10.25 -16.71
C ALA A 105 -7.07 9.08 -15.79
N ALA A 106 -6.29 8.12 -16.30
CA ALA A 106 -5.75 7.01 -15.52
C ALA A 106 -4.69 7.49 -14.51
N ALA A 107 -3.83 8.43 -14.92
CA ALA A 107 -2.84 9.06 -14.02
C ALA A 107 -3.51 9.80 -12.84
N ALA A 108 -4.65 10.45 -13.07
CA ALA A 108 -5.45 11.06 -12.00
C ALA A 108 -6.00 10.03 -10.99
N GLN A 109 -6.07 8.74 -11.36
CA GLN A 109 -6.43 7.63 -10.46
C GLN A 109 -5.20 6.87 -9.92
N GLY A 110 -3.99 7.38 -10.14
CA GLY A 110 -2.74 6.77 -9.68
C GLY A 110 -2.24 5.60 -10.53
N LEU A 111 -2.77 5.45 -11.75
CA LEU A 111 -2.32 4.44 -12.73
C LEU A 111 -1.36 5.06 -13.74
N THR A 112 -0.23 4.41 -13.98
CA THR A 112 0.81 4.86 -14.92
C THR A 112 0.89 3.87 -16.08
N PHE A 113 0.87 4.36 -17.33
CA PHE A 113 1.01 3.52 -18.51
C PHE A 113 2.45 3.04 -18.66
N ASN A 114 2.67 1.72 -18.67
CA ASN A 114 3.97 1.12 -18.89
C ASN A 114 4.11 0.73 -20.37
N ALA A 115 4.90 1.50 -21.11
CA ALA A 115 5.11 1.27 -22.54
C ALA A 115 5.79 -0.07 -22.86
N ALA A 116 6.53 -0.67 -21.92
CA ALA A 116 7.19 -1.95 -22.12
C ALA A 116 6.22 -3.14 -22.03
N THR A 117 5.22 -3.06 -21.14
CA THR A 117 4.21 -4.11 -20.98
C THR A 117 2.95 -3.84 -21.80
N GLY A 118 2.71 -2.59 -22.20
CA GLY A 118 1.50 -2.19 -22.91
C GLY A 118 0.26 -2.07 -22.01
N ALA A 119 0.42 -2.07 -20.69
CA ALA A 119 -0.68 -1.99 -19.71
C ALA A 119 -0.49 -0.82 -18.74
N PHE A 120 -1.58 -0.41 -18.08
CA PHE A 120 -1.53 0.50 -16.94
C PHE A 120 -1.30 -0.30 -15.66
N ALA A 121 -0.42 0.21 -14.80
CA ALA A 121 -0.19 -0.33 -13.48
C ALA A 121 -0.28 0.81 -12.46
N SER A 122 -0.77 0.56 -11.25
CA SER A 122 -0.67 1.58 -10.21
C SER A 122 0.78 1.85 -9.88
N ASP A 123 1.17 3.13 -9.79
CA ASP A 123 2.54 3.53 -9.44
C ASP A 123 2.92 3.14 -7.99
N THR A 124 1.97 2.53 -7.27
CA THR A 124 2.23 1.71 -6.09
C THR A 124 3.00 0.42 -6.41
N VAL A 125 3.94 0.41 -7.36
CA VAL A 125 4.95 -0.65 -7.48
C VAL A 125 5.77 -0.79 -6.17
N LEU A 126 5.75 0.22 -5.30
CA LEU A 126 6.23 0.12 -3.92
C LEU A 126 5.28 -0.57 -2.93
N ALA A 127 3.97 -0.65 -3.19
CA ALA A 127 3.00 -1.39 -2.37
C ALA A 127 2.68 -2.79 -2.96
N ASP A 128 2.67 -2.95 -4.28
CA ASP A 128 2.35 -4.21 -4.95
C ASP A 128 3.49 -5.22 -4.91
N LYS A 129 4.74 -4.80 -4.71
CA LYS A 129 5.82 -5.76 -4.41
C LYS A 129 5.69 -6.38 -3.02
N GLY A 130 4.89 -5.78 -2.12
CA GLY A 130 4.42 -6.42 -0.88
C GLY A 130 3.13 -7.22 -1.08
N ALA A 131 2.25 -6.80 -1.99
CA ALA A 131 0.95 -7.44 -2.19
C ALA A 131 0.95 -8.67 -3.14
N ASN A 132 1.82 -8.74 -4.15
CA ASN A 132 1.82 -9.85 -5.12
C ASN A 132 2.59 -11.11 -4.65
N LYS A 133 2.98 -11.19 -3.38
CA LYS A 133 3.43 -12.46 -2.77
C LYS A 133 2.28 -13.27 -2.16
N PHE A 134 1.05 -12.77 -2.16
CA PHE A 134 -0.09 -13.44 -1.50
C PHE A 134 -0.66 -14.67 -2.23
N THR A 135 -0.28 -14.95 -3.48
CA THR A 135 -0.93 -16.02 -4.27
C THR A 135 -0.14 -17.33 -4.35
N ASP A 136 1.19 -17.31 -4.25
CA ASP A 136 1.99 -18.49 -4.62
C ASP A 136 2.56 -19.29 -3.43
N ASP A 137 2.47 -18.79 -2.19
CA ASP A 137 3.21 -19.36 -1.06
C ASP A 137 2.39 -19.61 0.22
N LEU A 138 1.12 -19.97 0.08
CA LEU A 138 0.36 -20.52 1.22
C LEU A 138 0.78 -21.95 1.58
N GLY A 139 1.51 -22.64 0.70
CA GLY A 139 1.93 -24.03 0.91
C GLY A 139 3.09 -24.19 1.90
N GLU A 140 4.10 -23.31 1.86
CA GLU A 140 5.27 -23.40 2.74
C GLU A 140 5.02 -22.73 4.11
N VAL A 141 4.18 -21.68 4.12
CA VAL A 141 3.70 -21.02 5.35
C VAL A 141 2.84 -21.96 6.22
N ASP A 142 2.10 -22.91 5.62
CA ASP A 142 1.21 -23.81 6.35
C ASP A 142 1.93 -24.85 7.22
N ASN A 143 3.11 -25.32 6.81
CA ASN A 143 3.93 -26.24 7.63
C ASN A 143 4.58 -25.51 8.81
N ASN A 144 5.08 -24.29 8.58
CA ASN A 144 5.57 -23.42 9.66
C ASN A 144 4.48 -23.05 10.66
N THR A 145 3.20 -23.03 10.24
CA THR A 145 2.08 -22.73 11.14
C THR A 145 1.89 -23.82 12.20
N LEU A 146 2.04 -25.10 11.83
CA LEU A 146 1.93 -26.21 12.78
C LEU A 146 3.09 -26.21 13.78
N ASP A 147 4.29 -25.89 13.31
CA ASP A 147 5.48 -25.76 14.16
C ASP A 147 5.39 -24.54 15.09
N GLU A 148 4.88 -23.40 14.61
CA GLU A 148 4.60 -22.22 15.42
C GLU A 148 3.50 -22.48 16.48
N ILE A 149 2.45 -23.23 16.15
CA ILE A 149 1.42 -23.64 17.13
C ILE A 149 2.04 -24.55 18.20
N GLU A 150 2.95 -25.45 17.82
CA GLU A 150 3.66 -26.30 18.75
C GLU A 150 4.63 -25.50 19.63
N GLN A 151 5.24 -24.44 19.09
CA GLN A 151 6.06 -23.50 19.84
C GLN A 151 5.24 -22.63 20.81
N LEU A 152 4.10 -22.09 20.39
CA LEU A 152 3.17 -21.35 21.26
C LEU A 152 2.60 -22.22 22.39
N LYS A 153 2.44 -23.53 22.16
CA LYS A 153 2.14 -24.50 23.24
C LYS A 153 3.29 -24.63 24.24
N LYS A 154 4.54 -24.68 23.77
CA LYS A 154 5.74 -24.72 24.65
C LYS A 154 5.86 -23.44 25.49
N GLU A 155 5.37 -22.32 24.99
CA GLU A 155 5.32 -21.02 25.69
C GLU A 155 4.12 -20.88 26.66
N GLY A 156 3.28 -21.90 26.79
CA GLY A 156 2.18 -21.92 27.76
C GLY A 156 0.93 -21.15 27.33
N ILE A 157 0.84 -20.72 26.08
CA ILE A 157 -0.37 -20.11 25.53
C ILE A 157 -1.36 -21.24 25.23
N ASN A 158 -2.44 -21.32 26.01
CA ASN A 158 -3.46 -22.36 25.86
C ASN A 158 -4.37 -22.07 24.66
N ILE A 159 -3.83 -22.25 23.46
CA ILE A 159 -4.58 -22.25 22.22
C ILE A 159 -5.17 -23.65 22.07
N ASN A 160 -6.49 -23.76 21.91
CA ASN A 160 -7.13 -25.04 21.61
C ASN A 160 -6.71 -25.49 20.19
N ALA A 161 -5.57 -26.19 20.12
CA ALA A 161 -4.97 -26.61 18.85
C ALA A 161 -5.89 -27.54 18.04
N ALA A 162 -6.79 -28.28 18.70
CA ALA A 162 -7.79 -29.08 18.01
C ALA A 162 -8.83 -28.21 17.29
N ALA A 163 -9.27 -27.11 17.92
CA ALA A 163 -10.14 -26.15 17.26
C ALA A 163 -9.43 -25.47 16.08
N LEU A 164 -8.18 -25.02 16.27
CA LEU A 164 -7.42 -24.35 15.22
C LEU A 164 -7.12 -25.29 14.03
N SER A 165 -6.75 -26.54 14.30
CA SER A 165 -6.55 -27.57 13.27
C SER A 165 -7.84 -27.91 12.53
N ALA A 166 -8.98 -27.98 13.23
CA ALA A 166 -10.28 -28.21 12.61
C ALA A 166 -10.68 -27.04 11.70
N THR A 167 -10.40 -25.79 12.11
CA THR A 167 -10.68 -24.59 11.32
C THR A 167 -9.75 -24.49 10.11
N ALA A 168 -8.46 -24.80 10.26
CA ALA A 168 -7.54 -24.92 9.13
C ALA A 168 -7.99 -26.02 8.15
N ALA A 169 -8.43 -27.18 8.64
CA ALA A 169 -8.95 -28.25 7.79
C ALA A 169 -10.23 -27.85 7.04
N LYS A 170 -11.12 -27.06 7.66
CA LYS A 170 -12.34 -26.52 7.02
C LYS A 170 -12.01 -25.54 5.88
N LEU A 171 -10.94 -24.75 6.04
CA LEU A 171 -10.52 -23.75 5.06
C LEU A 171 -9.61 -24.31 3.96
N ARG A 172 -9.06 -25.52 4.13
CA ARG A 172 -8.21 -26.20 3.14
C ARG A 172 -8.96 -26.73 1.92
N SER A 173 -10.28 -26.80 1.95
CA SER A 173 -11.01 -27.12 0.71
C SER A 173 -10.94 -25.91 -0.23
N GLU A 174 -10.53 -26.12 -1.48
CA GLU A 174 -10.39 -25.06 -2.50
C GLU A 174 -11.64 -24.14 -2.61
N PRO A 175 -12.88 -24.66 -2.50
CA PRO A 175 -14.08 -23.80 -2.47
C PRO A 175 -14.16 -22.93 -1.21
N ALA A 176 -13.80 -23.46 -0.04
CA ALA A 176 -13.82 -22.71 1.21
C ALA A 176 -12.77 -21.59 1.23
N LEU A 177 -11.58 -21.85 0.68
CA LEU A 177 -10.53 -20.84 0.56
C LEU A 177 -10.94 -19.69 -0.35
N THR A 178 -11.58 -20.00 -1.48
CA THR A 178 -12.09 -18.98 -2.42
C THR A 178 -13.17 -18.12 -1.78
N THR A 179 -14.17 -18.73 -1.12
CA THR A 179 -15.21 -18.00 -0.39
C THR A 179 -14.63 -17.18 0.76
N PHE A 180 -13.63 -17.72 1.46
CA PHE A 180 -12.93 -17.04 2.53
C PHE A 180 -12.21 -15.78 2.03
N ASN A 181 -11.42 -15.89 0.96
CA ASN A 181 -10.72 -14.75 0.38
C ASN A 181 -11.71 -13.67 -0.10
N ALA A 182 -12.81 -14.08 -0.74
CA ALA A 182 -13.86 -13.14 -1.16
C ALA A 182 -14.52 -12.42 0.04
N ALA A 183 -14.70 -13.10 1.17
CA ALA A 183 -15.21 -12.49 2.40
C ALA A 183 -14.21 -11.51 3.02
N VAL A 184 -12.92 -11.85 3.03
CA VAL A 184 -11.86 -10.95 3.48
C VAL A 184 -11.81 -9.68 2.62
N ASP A 185 -11.82 -9.83 1.29
CA ASP A 185 -11.78 -8.71 0.35
C ASP A 185 -13.00 -7.80 0.46
N ALA A 186 -14.19 -8.37 0.54
CA ALA A 186 -15.42 -7.60 0.73
C ALA A 186 -15.39 -6.81 2.05
N THR A 187 -14.88 -7.43 3.13
CA THR A 187 -14.73 -6.77 4.43
C THR A 187 -13.69 -5.64 4.36
N ARG A 188 -12.57 -5.85 3.65
CA ARG A 188 -11.55 -4.83 3.42
C ARG A 188 -12.12 -3.63 2.64
N VAL A 189 -12.87 -3.88 1.56
CA VAL A 189 -13.52 -2.82 0.78
C VAL A 189 -14.53 -2.03 1.62
N ALA A 190 -15.33 -2.71 2.44
CA ALA A 190 -16.26 -2.05 3.36
C ALA A 190 -15.55 -1.21 4.43
N HIS A 191 -14.37 -1.63 4.88
CA HIS A 191 -13.57 -0.85 5.82
C HIS A 191 -12.99 0.43 5.18
N ILE A 192 -12.48 0.32 3.95
CA ILE A 192 -11.90 1.47 3.22
C ILE A 192 -13.00 2.45 2.78
N ASN A 193 -14.15 1.94 2.34
CA ASN A 193 -15.30 2.73 1.89
C ASN A 193 -16.59 2.18 2.49
N PRO A 194 -17.04 2.72 3.65
CA PRO A 194 -18.17 2.20 4.41
C PRO A 194 -19.52 2.64 3.83
N SER A 195 -19.75 2.40 2.54
CA SER A 195 -21.06 2.55 1.93
C SER A 195 -22.00 1.42 2.37
N ALA A 196 -23.30 1.68 2.46
CA ALA A 196 -24.30 0.67 2.82
C ALA A 196 -24.22 -0.58 1.91
N ALA A 197 -23.93 -0.39 0.62
CA ALA A 197 -23.73 -1.48 -0.33
C ALA A 197 -22.51 -2.34 0.01
N ASN A 198 -21.37 -1.72 0.34
CA ASN A 198 -20.15 -2.47 0.70
C ASN A 198 -20.32 -3.22 2.03
N VAL A 199 -20.96 -2.60 3.01
CA VAL A 199 -21.24 -3.23 4.32
C VAL A 199 -22.20 -4.41 4.15
N SER A 200 -23.28 -4.27 3.35
CA SER A 200 -24.21 -5.37 3.06
C SER A 200 -23.49 -6.52 2.36
N ARG A 201 -22.69 -6.21 1.33
CA ARG A 201 -21.91 -7.22 0.61
C ARG A 201 -20.94 -7.96 1.52
N ALA A 202 -20.22 -7.25 2.39
CA ALA A 202 -19.34 -7.87 3.37
C ALA A 202 -20.13 -8.82 4.30
N ALA A 203 -21.29 -8.39 4.82
CA ALA A 203 -22.14 -9.21 5.67
C ALA A 203 -22.64 -10.48 4.95
N GLU A 204 -23.02 -10.39 3.68
CA GLU A 204 -23.45 -11.54 2.86
C GLU A 204 -22.33 -12.58 2.69
N PHE A 205 -21.09 -12.13 2.42
CA PHE A 205 -19.96 -13.05 2.32
C PHE A 205 -19.60 -13.69 3.66
N VAL A 206 -19.64 -12.93 4.75
CA VAL A 206 -19.42 -13.48 6.11
C VAL A 206 -20.48 -14.54 6.44
N HIS A 207 -21.75 -14.26 6.13
CA HIS A 207 -22.83 -15.23 6.35
C HIS A 207 -22.65 -16.48 5.48
N THR A 208 -22.30 -16.31 4.21
CA THR A 208 -22.07 -17.43 3.28
C THR A 208 -20.91 -18.30 3.76
N LEU A 209 -19.82 -17.68 4.20
CA LEU A 209 -18.67 -18.39 4.78
C LEU A 209 -19.09 -19.19 6.01
N GLN A 210 -19.88 -18.59 6.90
CA GLN A 210 -20.38 -19.26 8.11
C GLN A 210 -21.26 -20.47 7.77
N LEU A 211 -22.12 -20.38 6.75
CA LEU A 211 -22.96 -21.49 6.30
C LEU A 211 -22.15 -22.63 5.66
N GLN A 212 -21.16 -22.29 4.83
CA GLN A 212 -20.39 -23.28 4.06
C GLN A 212 -19.33 -23.99 4.90
N THR A 213 -18.65 -23.26 5.78
CA THR A 213 -17.49 -23.77 6.52
C THR A 213 -17.81 -24.08 7.99
N GLY A 214 -18.93 -23.56 8.49
CA GLY A 214 -19.21 -23.51 9.92
C GLY A 214 -18.21 -22.63 10.69
N ALA A 215 -17.44 -21.79 9.99
CA ALA A 215 -16.51 -20.88 10.63
C ALA A 215 -17.25 -19.73 11.30
N ASN A 216 -16.90 -19.43 12.54
CA ASN A 216 -17.49 -18.30 13.25
C ASN A 216 -16.83 -17.00 12.75
N THR A 217 -17.56 -15.88 12.77
CA THR A 217 -17.02 -14.51 12.57
C THR A 217 -15.70 -14.28 13.33
N MET A 218 -15.54 -14.88 14.51
CA MET A 218 -14.31 -14.79 15.30
C MET A 218 -13.09 -15.46 14.65
N GLU A 219 -13.30 -16.56 13.94
CA GLU A 219 -12.24 -17.23 13.20
C GLU A 219 -11.83 -16.40 11.98
N LEU A 220 -12.81 -15.85 11.25
CA LEU A 220 -12.56 -14.91 10.16
C LEU A 220 -11.73 -13.71 10.63
N LEU A 221 -12.11 -13.12 11.77
CA LEU A 221 -11.37 -12.00 12.35
C LEU A 221 -9.94 -12.38 12.73
N PHE A 222 -9.75 -13.57 13.32
CA PHE A 222 -8.42 -14.11 13.63
C PHE A 222 -7.55 -14.26 12.38
N PHE A 223 -8.10 -14.79 11.28
CA PHE A 223 -7.35 -14.91 10.03
C PHE A 223 -7.01 -13.57 9.41
N VAL A 224 -7.94 -12.61 9.38
CA VAL A 224 -7.66 -11.25 8.91
C VAL A 224 -6.53 -10.62 9.71
N PHE A 225 -6.55 -10.76 11.03
CA PHE A 225 -5.48 -10.28 11.89
C PHE A 225 -4.15 -10.99 11.65
N ARG A 226 -4.16 -12.32 11.50
CA ARG A 226 -2.96 -13.11 11.19
C ARG A 226 -2.34 -12.66 9.87
N GLN A 227 -3.13 -12.52 8.81
CA GLN A 227 -2.66 -12.02 7.51
C GLN A 227 -2.12 -10.59 7.62
N SER A 228 -2.80 -9.73 8.38
CA SER A 228 -2.34 -8.36 8.62
C SER A 228 -0.99 -8.33 9.36
N ILE A 229 -0.79 -9.18 10.37
CA ILE A 229 0.50 -9.32 11.08
C ILE A 229 1.57 -9.88 10.14
N GLN A 230 1.25 -10.87 9.32
CA GLN A 230 2.21 -11.46 8.40
C GLN A 230 2.70 -10.44 7.37
N SER A 231 1.77 -9.77 6.69
CA SER A 231 2.06 -8.64 5.78
C SER A 231 2.92 -7.60 6.48
N THR A 232 2.62 -7.33 7.75
CA THR A 232 3.36 -6.37 8.55
C THR A 232 4.80 -6.81 8.83
N ASN A 233 5.01 -8.09 9.10
CA ASN A 233 6.34 -8.64 9.29
C ASN A 233 7.14 -8.69 7.99
N GLU A 234 6.49 -8.94 6.85
CA GLU A 234 7.11 -8.89 5.52
C GLU A 234 7.58 -7.48 5.16
N ASP A 235 6.75 -6.46 5.41
CA ASP A 235 7.13 -5.05 5.25
C ASP A 235 8.32 -4.69 6.15
N LYS A 236 8.30 -5.11 7.41
CA LYS A 236 9.45 -4.93 8.33
C LYS A 236 10.73 -5.54 7.77
N LYS A 237 10.66 -6.79 7.29
CA LYS A 237 11.82 -7.48 6.68
C LYS A 237 12.32 -6.70 5.46
N TYR A 238 11.41 -6.23 4.60
CA TYR A 238 11.76 -5.43 3.43
C TYR A 238 12.50 -4.14 3.82
N PHE A 239 11.97 -3.35 4.76
CA PHE A 239 12.62 -2.10 5.17
C PHE A 239 13.94 -2.33 5.91
N LEU A 240 14.05 -3.39 6.71
CA LEU A 240 15.31 -3.77 7.35
C LEU A 240 16.37 -4.16 6.34
N GLN A 241 16.02 -5.00 5.36
CA GLN A 241 16.91 -5.34 4.25
C GLN A 241 17.33 -4.07 3.51
N ARG A 242 16.39 -3.17 3.23
CA ARG A 242 16.67 -1.93 2.53
C ARG A 242 17.63 -1.01 3.29
N LEU A 243 17.49 -0.94 4.61
CA LEU A 243 18.42 -0.20 5.47
C LEU A 243 19.82 -0.82 5.47
N GLN A 244 19.92 -2.16 5.46
CA GLN A 244 21.19 -2.85 5.32
C GLN A 244 21.82 -2.56 3.96
N ASP A 245 21.05 -2.63 2.87
CA ASP A 245 21.53 -2.31 1.52
C ASP A 245 22.10 -0.88 1.48
N PHE A 246 21.42 0.11 2.07
CA PHE A 246 21.93 1.48 2.10
C PHE A 246 23.20 1.66 2.93
N ASN A 247 23.38 0.89 4.01
CA ASN A 247 24.64 0.91 4.76
C ASN A 247 25.78 0.36 3.89
N VAL A 248 25.56 -0.77 3.20
CA VAL A 248 26.55 -1.35 2.29
C VAL A 248 26.86 -0.38 1.14
N MET A 249 25.85 0.30 0.57
CA MET A 249 26.07 1.32 -0.45
C MET A 249 26.93 2.47 0.08
N ALA A 250 26.64 2.97 1.28
CA ALA A 250 27.40 4.04 1.90
C ALA A 250 28.87 3.64 2.14
N ASP A 251 29.11 2.43 2.64
CA ASP A 251 30.47 1.91 2.87
C ASP A 251 31.26 1.79 1.56
N LYS A 252 30.63 1.26 0.50
CA LYS A 252 31.27 1.11 -0.82
C LYS A 252 31.54 2.46 -1.50
N LEU A 253 30.61 3.40 -1.40
CA LEU A 253 30.83 4.78 -1.86
C LEU A 253 31.94 5.46 -1.05
N GLY A 254 32.03 5.18 0.25
CA GLY A 254 33.10 5.67 1.12
C GLY A 254 34.46 5.16 0.69
N GLY A 255 34.59 3.85 0.44
CA GLY A 255 35.82 3.24 -0.07
C GLY A 255 36.25 3.83 -1.40
N TYR A 256 35.35 3.94 -2.36
CA TYR A 256 35.67 4.51 -3.67
C TYR A 256 36.04 6.00 -3.61
N LEU A 257 35.40 6.78 -2.72
CA LEU A 257 35.80 8.17 -2.47
C LEU A 257 37.22 8.26 -1.89
N GLN A 258 37.57 7.36 -0.98
CA GLN A 258 38.91 7.30 -0.40
C GLN A 258 39.98 7.02 -1.46
N ASP A 259 39.70 6.11 -2.39
CA ASP A 259 40.59 5.80 -3.52
C ASP A 259 40.79 7.03 -4.42
N LEU A 260 39.72 7.73 -4.78
CA LEU A 260 39.81 8.97 -5.59
C LEU A 260 40.56 10.10 -4.88
N VAL A 261 40.41 10.23 -3.55
CA VAL A 261 41.17 11.21 -2.77
C VAL A 261 42.65 10.85 -2.76
N ALA A 262 43.00 9.56 -2.67
CA ALA A 262 44.39 9.12 -2.76
C ALA A 262 44.99 9.42 -4.14
N ASP A 263 44.26 9.16 -5.23
CA ASP A 263 44.67 9.50 -6.59
C ASP A 263 44.84 11.02 -6.78
N SER A 264 43.96 11.81 -6.17
CA SER A 264 44.04 13.28 -6.17
C SER A 264 45.30 13.78 -5.47
N GLN A 265 45.67 13.15 -4.35
CA GLN A 265 46.90 13.47 -3.64
C GLN A 265 48.13 13.10 -4.47
N GLN A 266 48.13 11.91 -5.11
CA GLN A 266 49.23 11.50 -6.01
C GLN A 266 49.39 12.46 -7.19
N LEU A 267 48.29 12.91 -7.79
CA LEU A 267 48.31 13.95 -8.83
C LEU A 267 48.91 15.26 -8.32
N SER A 268 48.52 15.68 -7.10
CA SER A 268 49.05 16.88 -6.48
C SER A 268 50.56 16.78 -6.26
N ASP A 269 51.03 15.64 -5.72
CA ASP A 269 52.44 15.40 -5.45
C ASP A 269 53.27 15.29 -6.74
N ALA A 270 52.75 14.63 -7.78
CA ALA A 270 53.37 14.55 -9.09
C ALA A 270 53.46 15.93 -9.80
N SER A 271 52.49 16.81 -9.54
CA SER A 271 52.50 18.17 -10.07
C SER A 271 53.43 19.12 -9.30
N ALA A 272 53.74 18.81 -8.04
CA ALA A 272 54.59 19.61 -7.15
C ALA A 272 56.08 19.51 -7.58
N GLY A 273 56.46 20.29 -8.58
CA GLY A 273 57.83 20.36 -9.11
C GLY A 273 57.91 20.36 -10.63
N ALA A 274 56.79 20.10 -11.32
CA ALA A 274 56.73 20.22 -12.78
C ALA A 274 56.75 21.70 -13.19
N LYS A 275 57.66 22.06 -14.09
CA LYS A 275 57.75 23.41 -14.69
C LYS A 275 56.47 23.82 -15.44
N TYR A 276 55.64 22.83 -15.82
CA TYR A 276 54.32 23.00 -16.44
C TYR A 276 53.33 22.02 -15.80
N PRO A 277 52.61 22.42 -14.73
CA PRO A 277 51.74 21.52 -13.97
C PRO A 277 50.46 21.11 -14.72
N GLU A 278 50.10 21.79 -15.82
CA GLU A 278 48.79 21.68 -16.48
C GLU A 278 48.58 20.41 -17.34
N LYS A 279 49.52 19.45 -17.38
CA LYS A 279 49.39 18.25 -18.25
C LYS A 279 49.47 16.91 -17.52
N VAL A 280 49.58 16.91 -16.19
CA VAL A 280 49.56 15.65 -15.45
C VAL A 280 48.12 15.15 -15.39
N THR A 281 47.84 14.09 -16.14
CA THR A 281 46.55 13.40 -16.13
C THR A 281 46.74 12.01 -15.53
N VAL A 282 45.69 11.50 -14.89
CA VAL A 282 45.62 10.10 -14.43
C VAL A 282 44.42 9.45 -15.08
N SER A 283 44.61 8.20 -15.52
CA SER A 283 43.50 7.36 -15.96
C SER A 283 42.85 6.79 -14.71
N ILE A 284 41.64 7.27 -14.41
CA ILE A 284 40.83 6.74 -13.31
C ILE A 284 39.62 6.02 -13.90
N GLU A 285 39.13 5.04 -13.15
CA GLU A 285 37.86 4.41 -13.45
C GLU A 285 36.75 5.31 -12.88
N VAL A 286 36.06 6.11 -13.69
CA VAL A 286 34.96 6.97 -13.23
C VAL A 286 33.68 6.15 -13.19
N LYS A 287 33.17 5.88 -11.99
CA LYS A 287 31.92 5.13 -11.80
C LYS A 287 30.82 6.06 -11.36
N LYS A 288 29.67 5.93 -12.00
CA LYS A 288 28.41 6.46 -11.48
C LYS A 288 27.54 5.29 -11.08
N PHE A 289 27.10 5.29 -9.83
CA PHE A 289 26.37 4.15 -9.29
C PHE A 289 24.86 4.35 -9.36
N ASP A 290 24.14 3.26 -9.65
CA ASP A 290 22.70 3.16 -9.49
C ASP A 290 22.38 2.87 -8.02
N LEU A 291 21.80 3.85 -7.34
CA LEU A 291 21.46 3.80 -5.92
C LEU A 291 20.06 3.20 -5.66
N THR A 292 19.48 2.52 -6.65
CA THR A 292 18.17 1.86 -6.51
C THR A 292 18.27 0.44 -5.98
N SER A 293 19.35 -0.28 -6.24
CA SER A 293 19.52 -1.67 -5.80
C SER A 293 21.00 -2.07 -5.80
N LEU A 294 21.37 -2.96 -4.88
CA LEU A 294 22.63 -3.67 -4.99
C LEU A 294 22.52 -4.73 -6.09
N SER A 295 23.66 -5.12 -6.64
CA SER A 295 23.78 -6.30 -7.51
C SER A 295 23.52 -7.58 -6.71
N ALA A 296 23.38 -8.72 -7.41
CA ALA A 296 23.22 -10.02 -6.78
C ALA A 296 24.39 -10.36 -5.83
N ASP A 297 25.59 -9.85 -6.12
CA ASP A 297 26.79 -10.03 -5.30
C ASP A 297 26.88 -9.02 -4.14
N GLY A 298 25.87 -8.16 -3.97
CA GLY A 298 25.86 -7.10 -2.97
C GLY A 298 26.72 -5.88 -3.34
N ASP A 299 27.29 -5.83 -4.54
CA ASP A 299 28.07 -4.70 -5.06
C ASP A 299 27.22 -3.57 -5.65
N LEU A 300 27.80 -2.37 -5.69
CA LEU A 300 27.20 -1.21 -6.35
C LEU A 300 27.08 -1.48 -7.85
N ARG A 301 25.89 -1.21 -8.42
CA ARG A 301 25.66 -1.36 -9.85
C ARG A 301 26.11 -0.10 -10.57
N ASN A 302 26.88 -0.25 -11.65
CA ASN A 302 27.20 0.87 -12.52
C ASN A 302 25.94 1.32 -13.28
N GLN A 303 25.75 2.63 -13.39
CA GLN A 303 24.68 3.21 -14.19
C GLN A 303 24.91 2.85 -15.67
N PRO A 304 23.92 2.28 -16.37
CA PRO A 304 24.06 1.92 -17.77
C PRO A 304 24.47 3.13 -18.61
N GLY A 305 25.45 2.94 -19.49
CA GLY A 305 25.91 3.99 -20.42
C GLY A 305 26.92 4.99 -19.85
N TYR A 306 27.38 4.82 -18.60
CA TYR A 306 28.49 5.61 -18.08
C TYR A 306 29.85 5.03 -18.53
N PRO A 307 30.77 5.85 -19.09
CA PRO A 307 32.08 5.38 -19.52
C PRO A 307 32.90 4.92 -18.31
N HIS A 308 33.49 3.74 -18.40
CA HIS A 308 34.16 3.11 -17.25
C HIS A 308 35.55 3.67 -16.99
N SER A 309 36.28 4.13 -18.00
CA SER A 309 37.60 4.75 -17.83
C SER A 309 37.63 6.11 -18.49
N GLN A 310 38.10 7.11 -17.75
CA GLN A 310 38.37 8.44 -18.27
C GLN A 310 39.74 8.90 -17.80
N THR A 311 40.48 9.49 -18.74
CA THR A 311 41.69 10.25 -18.41
C THR A 311 41.24 11.62 -17.94
N VAL A 312 41.39 11.89 -16.65
CA VAL A 312 40.98 13.16 -16.05
C VAL A 312 42.20 13.95 -15.60
N ASP A 313 42.05 15.27 -15.62
CA ASP A 313 42.94 16.19 -14.93
C ASP A 313 42.43 16.41 -13.49
N ARG A 314 43.14 17.27 -12.74
CA ARG A 314 42.77 17.59 -11.35
C ARG A 314 41.37 18.20 -11.23
N ALA A 315 40.92 18.96 -12.24
CA ALA A 315 39.59 19.56 -12.24
C ALA A 315 38.51 18.47 -12.42
N GLY A 316 38.67 17.59 -13.40
CA GLY A 316 37.76 16.47 -13.64
C GLY A 316 37.68 15.49 -12.47
N LEU A 317 38.81 15.24 -11.78
CA LEU A 317 38.81 14.42 -10.56
C LEU A 317 38.04 15.10 -9.42
N ASN A 318 38.20 16.40 -9.22
CA ASN A 318 37.43 17.16 -8.22
C ASN A 318 35.92 17.13 -8.51
N ASP A 319 35.53 17.27 -9.78
CA ASP A 319 34.12 17.17 -10.18
C ASP A 319 33.56 15.76 -9.94
N THR A 320 34.38 14.72 -10.16
CA THR A 320 34.02 13.32 -9.85
C THR A 320 33.83 13.11 -8.35
N ILE A 321 34.75 13.63 -7.53
CA ILE A 321 34.67 13.60 -6.05
C ILE A 321 33.38 14.26 -5.58
N LYS A 322 33.06 15.47 -6.06
CA LYS A 322 31.80 16.17 -5.73
C LYS A 322 30.57 15.39 -6.17
N GLY A 323 30.64 14.74 -7.33
CA GLY A 323 29.58 13.86 -7.82
C GLY A 323 29.30 12.70 -6.85
N LEU A 324 30.35 12.07 -6.33
CA LEU A 324 30.22 11.01 -5.33
C LEU A 324 29.77 11.50 -3.97
N GLU A 325 30.25 12.66 -3.51
CA GLU A 325 29.75 13.29 -2.28
C GLU A 325 28.24 13.54 -2.38
N SER A 326 27.76 14.00 -3.55
CA SER A 326 26.33 14.13 -3.81
C SER A 326 25.60 12.79 -3.77
N GLN A 327 26.21 11.70 -4.28
CA GLN A 327 25.63 10.36 -4.20
C GLN A 327 25.60 9.81 -2.77
N GLN A 328 26.63 10.08 -1.95
CA GLN A 328 26.65 9.71 -0.53
C GLN A 328 25.53 10.42 0.23
N GLU A 329 25.32 11.71 -0.03
CA GLU A 329 24.21 12.45 0.58
C GLU A 329 22.85 11.92 0.10
N GLU A 330 22.72 11.50 -1.17
CA GLU A 330 21.51 10.82 -1.66
C GLU A 330 21.26 9.49 -0.92
N VAL A 331 22.28 8.65 -0.74
CA VAL A 331 22.17 7.39 0.04
C VAL A 331 21.76 7.69 1.49
N ARG A 332 22.37 8.71 2.11
CA ARG A 332 22.02 9.15 3.46
C ARG A 332 20.54 9.57 3.56
N ASN A 333 20.07 10.38 2.60
CA ASN A 333 18.68 10.81 2.54
C ASN A 333 17.72 9.63 2.35
N LYS A 334 18.04 8.69 1.43
CA LYS A 334 17.24 7.47 1.23
C LYS A 334 17.22 6.57 2.46
N ARG A 335 18.35 6.43 3.16
CA ARG A 335 18.43 5.72 4.44
C ARG A 335 17.55 6.38 5.50
N GLN A 336 17.58 7.70 5.62
CA GLN A 336 16.71 8.43 6.54
C GLN A 336 15.23 8.21 6.21
N MET A 337 14.85 8.27 4.93
CA MET A 337 13.48 7.98 4.50
C MET A 337 13.05 6.54 4.85
N ALA A 338 13.90 5.54 4.58
CA ALA A 338 13.62 4.16 4.94
C ALA A 338 13.53 3.96 6.46
N SER A 339 14.37 4.64 7.24
CA SER A 339 14.31 4.60 8.71
C SER A 339 13.01 5.21 9.24
N THR A 340 12.60 6.36 8.71
CA THR A 340 11.32 6.99 9.08
C THR A 340 10.13 6.11 8.68
N ALA A 341 10.16 5.52 7.49
CA ALA A 341 9.14 4.57 7.04
C ALA A 341 9.05 3.37 7.98
N PHE A 342 10.20 2.78 8.36
CA PHE A 342 10.25 1.67 9.31
C PHE A 342 9.69 2.05 10.70
N GLN A 343 10.01 3.23 11.23
CA GLN A 343 9.48 3.70 12.51
C GLN A 343 7.96 3.90 12.46
N ASN A 344 7.45 4.54 11.39
CA ASN A 344 6.00 4.70 11.18
C ASN A 344 5.31 3.34 11.07
N PHE A 345 5.96 2.40 10.39
CA PHE A 345 5.47 1.04 10.22
C PHE A 345 5.41 0.29 11.56
N ASP A 346 6.45 0.39 12.39
CA ASP A 346 6.50 -0.22 13.71
C ASP A 346 5.43 0.36 14.66
N GLN A 347 5.22 1.67 14.63
CA GLN A 347 4.13 2.31 15.39
C GLN A 347 2.76 1.78 14.98
N LYS A 348 2.48 1.65 13.67
CA LYS A 348 1.23 1.07 13.17
C LYS A 348 1.08 -0.40 13.58
N SER A 349 2.17 -1.15 13.58
CA SER A 349 2.19 -2.54 14.06
C SER A 349 1.77 -2.60 15.53
N ASN A 350 2.32 -1.73 16.38
CA ASN A 350 1.97 -1.66 17.80
C ASN A 350 0.50 -1.24 18.00
N GLN A 351 -0.03 -0.33 17.19
CA GLN A 351 -1.45 0.02 17.19
C GLN A 351 -2.32 -1.19 16.81
N LEU A 352 -1.93 -1.96 15.79
CA LEU A 352 -2.63 -3.17 15.39
C LEU A 352 -2.65 -4.21 16.52
N TYR A 353 -1.52 -4.46 17.19
CA TYR A 353 -1.47 -5.37 18.33
C TYR A 353 -2.35 -4.91 19.50
N ASN A 354 -2.35 -3.61 19.80
CA ASN A 354 -3.23 -3.05 20.84
C ASN A 354 -4.71 -3.20 20.45
N LEU A 355 -5.06 -2.99 19.18
CA LEU A 355 -6.41 -3.22 18.66
C LEU A 355 -6.81 -4.70 18.81
N MET A 356 -5.94 -5.62 18.41
CA MET A 356 -6.17 -7.06 18.56
C MET A 356 -6.37 -7.45 20.02
N ALA A 357 -5.53 -6.96 20.93
CA ALA A 357 -5.66 -7.23 22.36
C ALA A 357 -7.00 -6.70 22.90
N SER A 358 -7.41 -5.49 22.48
CA SER A 358 -8.72 -4.92 22.84
C SER A 358 -9.88 -5.77 22.33
N VAL A 359 -9.82 -6.20 21.08
CA VAL A 359 -10.85 -7.05 20.49
C VAL A 359 -10.93 -8.41 21.20
N LEU A 360 -9.79 -9.07 21.42
CA LEU A 360 -9.75 -10.35 22.17
C LEU A 360 -10.29 -10.19 23.60
N LYS A 361 -10.04 -9.06 24.25
CA LYS A 361 -10.59 -8.74 25.57
C LYS A 361 -12.11 -8.59 25.52
N VAL A 362 -12.64 -7.76 24.62
CA VAL A 362 -14.09 -7.57 24.43
C VAL A 362 -14.77 -8.91 24.10
N MET A 363 -14.12 -9.75 23.30
CA MET A 363 -14.60 -11.10 23.00
C MET A 363 -14.69 -11.99 24.24
N ASN A 364 -13.66 -11.99 25.09
CA ASN A 364 -13.66 -12.75 26.33
C ASN A 364 -14.72 -12.23 27.32
N GLU A 365 -14.92 -10.92 27.40
CA GLU A 365 -15.97 -10.31 28.23
C GLU A 365 -17.38 -10.68 27.75
N MET A 366 -17.64 -10.63 26.44
CA MET A 366 -18.92 -11.06 25.87
C MET A 366 -19.20 -12.54 26.17
N ARG A 367 -18.22 -13.42 25.95
CA ARG A 367 -18.37 -14.86 26.22
C ARG A 367 -18.63 -15.14 27.70
N SER A 368 -17.91 -14.45 28.60
CA SER A 368 -18.14 -14.57 30.04
C SER A 368 -19.53 -14.05 30.44
N GLY A 369 -19.98 -12.95 29.83
CA GLY A 369 -21.31 -12.37 30.08
C GLY A 369 -22.44 -13.30 29.66
N THR A 370 -22.34 -13.90 28.47
CA THR A 370 -23.34 -14.87 27.99
C THR A 370 -23.40 -16.10 28.89
N THR A 371 -22.25 -16.63 29.33
CA THR A 371 -22.21 -17.81 30.21
C THR A 371 -22.82 -17.50 31.58
N ARG A 372 -22.60 -16.29 32.10
CA ARG A 372 -23.16 -15.84 33.38
C ARG A 372 -24.67 -15.61 33.34
N ASN A 373 -25.22 -15.20 32.19
CA ASN A 373 -26.66 -15.01 32.04
C ASN A 373 -27.42 -16.32 31.78
N MET A 374 -26.74 -17.42 31.46
CA MET A 374 -27.34 -18.74 31.28
C MET A 374 -27.32 -19.61 32.55
N LEU A 375 -26.50 -19.25 33.54
CA LEU A 375 -26.45 -19.88 34.87
C LEU A 375 -27.29 -19.05 35.85
#